data_AF-A0A7W4K454-F1
#
_entry.id   AF-A0A7W4K454-F1
#
_cell.length_a   1.000
_cell.length_b   1.000
_cell.length_c   1.000
_cell.angle_alpha   90.00
_cell.angle_beta   90.00
_cell.angle_gamma   90.00
#
_symmetry.space_group_name_H-M   'P 1'
#
loop_
_entity.id
_entity.type
_entity.pdbx_description
1 polymer ?
#
loop_
_entity_poly.entity_id
_entity_poly.type
_entity_poly.pdbx_seq_one_letter_code
_entity_poly.pdbx_strand_id
1 'polypeptide(L)'
;MSLRVWMELNRSELLRAWSGRRLNWTALCAWFREVGLTNARGEAPTVRCAKMLWYRVGKFLEAREAQEKARAEAAEAAAAERAQRLAAAREADAALRGRMEQVNRAAASKRLQAAEEEPYRREAGERLRARQEANGLIPGTGTTKREPGPAAEPARANEQPTLVTLDLPHFDAPYVSERAYRAFDPSLPPVRKGDVCKATGIKWEIGDDLPGYPSKRNYEYEKDWLRDVGRLLRAKHPTNLTMTEDERYVMRTAKSRIPDLY
;
A
#
# COMPACT_ATOMS: atom_id res chain seq x y z
N MET A 1 -40.32 5.97 -28.92
CA MET A 1 -39.71 6.29 -27.60
C MET A 1 -40.60 5.68 -26.51
N SER A 2 -40.04 5.12 -25.43
CA SER A 2 -40.87 4.52 -24.37
C SER A 2 -41.42 5.58 -23.42
N LEU A 3 -42.63 5.35 -22.90
CA LEU A 3 -43.25 6.26 -21.92
C LEU A 3 -42.37 6.47 -20.68
N ARG A 4 -41.66 5.44 -20.24
CA ARG A 4 -40.78 5.49 -19.07
C ARG A 4 -39.65 6.49 -19.27
N VAL A 5 -38.91 6.38 -20.37
CA VAL A 5 -37.77 7.27 -20.66
C VAL A 5 -38.25 8.70 -20.81
N TRP A 6 -39.37 8.92 -21.49
CA TRP A 6 -39.95 10.26 -21.59
C TRP A 6 -40.31 10.85 -20.22
N MET A 7 -40.94 10.06 -19.34
CA MET A 7 -41.26 10.50 -17.98
C MET A 7 -40.01 10.81 -17.15
N GLU A 8 -38.94 10.01 -17.28
CA GLU A 8 -37.68 10.26 -16.58
C GLU A 8 -37.06 11.60 -16.99
N LEU A 9 -37.11 11.96 -18.28
CA LEU A 9 -36.56 13.21 -18.81
C LEU A 9 -37.41 14.45 -18.48
N ASN A 10 -38.74 14.30 -18.47
CA ASN A 10 -39.65 15.46 -18.42
C ASN A 10 -40.34 15.66 -17.07
N ARG A 11 -40.18 14.73 -16.11
CA ARG A 11 -40.87 14.80 -14.81
C ARG A 11 -40.56 16.09 -14.06
N SER A 12 -39.29 16.45 -13.95
CA SER A 12 -38.85 17.61 -13.16
C SER A 12 -39.44 18.90 -13.71
N GLU A 13 -39.40 19.06 -15.03
CA GLU A 13 -39.98 20.20 -15.74
C GLU A 13 -41.50 20.26 -15.60
N LEU A 14 -42.19 19.11 -15.72
CA LEU A 14 -43.63 19.03 -15.51
C LEU A 14 -44.03 19.40 -14.08
N LEU A 15 -43.30 18.92 -13.08
CA LEU A 15 -43.56 19.26 -11.67
C LEU A 15 -43.32 20.75 -11.41
N ARG A 16 -42.28 21.33 -12.00
CA ARG A 16 -41.98 22.77 -11.91
C ARG A 16 -43.08 23.62 -12.54
N ALA A 17 -43.44 23.31 -13.79
CA ALA A 17 -44.44 24.05 -14.55
C ALA A 17 -45.86 23.94 -13.96
N TRP A 18 -46.18 22.84 -13.30
CA TRP A 18 -47.53 22.62 -12.75
C TRP A 18 -47.70 23.14 -11.32
N SER A 19 -46.61 23.54 -10.65
CA SER A 19 -46.60 24.26 -9.36
C SER A 19 -47.60 23.71 -8.32
N GLY A 20 -47.69 22.37 -8.20
CA GLY A 20 -48.56 21.69 -7.23
C GLY A 20 -50.00 21.38 -7.69
N ARG A 21 -50.40 21.74 -8.92
CA ARG A 21 -51.71 21.35 -9.49
C ARG A 21 -51.78 19.86 -9.83
N ARG A 22 -52.97 19.28 -9.77
CA ARG A 22 -53.21 17.87 -10.10
C ARG A 22 -53.08 17.61 -11.61
N LEU A 23 -52.30 16.60 -11.98
CA LEU A 23 -52.17 16.10 -13.36
C LEU A 23 -53.50 15.62 -13.94
N ASN A 24 -53.93 16.18 -15.08
CA ASN A 24 -55.04 15.64 -15.85
C ASN A 24 -54.54 14.44 -16.69
N TRP A 25 -54.58 13.27 -16.06
CA TRP A 25 -54.08 12.03 -16.65
C TRP A 25 -54.80 11.60 -17.92
N THR A 26 -56.08 11.95 -18.09
CA THR A 26 -56.85 11.59 -19.27
C THR A 26 -56.33 12.35 -20.49
N ALA A 27 -56.17 13.67 -20.36
CA ALA A 27 -55.59 14.51 -21.41
C ALA A 27 -54.13 14.13 -21.70
N LEU A 28 -53.36 13.84 -20.66
CA LEU A 28 -51.96 13.45 -20.81
C LEU A 28 -51.81 12.09 -21.54
N CYS A 29 -52.68 11.12 -21.27
CA CYS A 29 -52.66 9.83 -21.98
C CYS A 29 -53.14 9.97 -23.44
N ALA A 30 -54.07 10.87 -23.73
CA ALA A 30 -54.45 11.19 -25.11
C ALA A 30 -53.25 11.77 -25.88
N TRP A 31 -52.57 12.75 -25.28
CA TRP A 31 -51.35 13.31 -25.85
C TRP A 31 -50.24 12.27 -26.02
N PHE A 32 -50.00 11.39 -25.03
CA PHE A 32 -49.04 10.29 -25.15
C PHE A 32 -49.31 9.40 -26.37
N ARG A 33 -50.58 9.15 -26.68
CA ARG A 33 -50.96 8.38 -27.87
C ARG A 33 -50.65 9.14 -29.15
N GLU A 34 -50.96 10.44 -29.20
CA GLU A 34 -50.68 11.29 -30.37
C GLU A 34 -49.18 11.36 -30.68
N VAL A 35 -48.33 11.45 -29.67
CA VAL A 35 -46.87 11.48 -29.84
C VAL A 35 -46.21 10.09 -29.95
N GLY A 36 -47.00 9.03 -29.98
CA GLY A 36 -46.51 7.65 -30.15
C GLY A 36 -45.71 7.10 -28.97
N LEU A 37 -45.94 7.59 -27.74
CA LEU A 37 -45.36 7.03 -26.53
C LEU A 37 -46.11 5.76 -26.12
N THR A 38 -45.38 4.67 -26.00
CA THR A 38 -45.94 3.35 -25.69
C THR A 38 -45.47 2.82 -24.35
N ASN A 39 -46.24 1.87 -23.81
CA ASN A 39 -45.85 1.09 -22.64
C ASN A 39 -44.77 0.03 -23.01
N ALA A 40 -44.32 -0.77 -22.04
CA ALA A 40 -43.31 -1.81 -22.26
C ALA A 40 -43.77 -2.92 -23.23
N ARG A 41 -45.08 -3.04 -23.49
CA ARG A 41 -45.68 -3.99 -24.42
C ARG A 41 -45.94 -3.39 -25.81
N GLY A 42 -45.57 -2.13 -26.03
CA GLY A 42 -45.84 -1.42 -27.28
C GLY A 42 -47.26 -0.86 -27.42
N GLU A 43 -48.08 -0.94 -26.38
CA GLU A 43 -49.47 -0.48 -26.41
C GLU A 43 -49.59 0.98 -25.96
N ALA A 44 -50.68 1.64 -26.35
CA ALA A 44 -51.02 2.97 -25.86
C ALA A 44 -51.25 2.97 -24.33
N PRO A 45 -50.69 3.93 -23.59
CA PRO A 45 -50.77 3.92 -22.14
C PRO A 45 -52.18 4.23 -21.63
N THR A 46 -52.63 3.42 -20.67
CA THR A 46 -53.84 3.70 -19.89
C THR A 46 -53.54 4.62 -18.71
N VAL A 47 -54.55 5.32 -18.20
CA VAL A 47 -54.41 6.22 -17.04
C VAL A 47 -53.81 5.49 -15.82
N ARG A 48 -54.26 4.26 -15.54
CA ARG A 48 -53.73 3.46 -14.43
C ARG A 48 -52.24 3.13 -14.64
N CYS A 49 -51.87 2.74 -15.86
CA CYS A 49 -50.49 2.43 -16.22
C CYS A 49 -49.58 3.68 -16.07
N ALA A 50 -50.00 4.82 -16.63
CA ALA A 50 -49.26 6.08 -16.56
C ALA A 50 -49.06 6.55 -15.12
N LYS A 51 -50.10 6.49 -14.26
CA LYS A 51 -49.99 6.85 -12.83
C LYS A 51 -48.99 5.97 -12.09
N MET A 52 -49.07 4.65 -12.26
CA MET A 52 -48.14 3.72 -11.60
C MET A 52 -46.69 3.96 -12.07
N LEU A 53 -46.51 4.13 -13.37
CA LEU A 53 -45.18 4.38 -13.94
C LEU A 53 -44.62 5.72 -13.46
N TRP A 54 -45.46 6.76 -13.41
CA TRP A 54 -45.10 8.07 -12.87
C TRP A 54 -44.63 7.97 -11.41
N TYR A 55 -45.33 7.22 -10.57
CA TYR A 55 -44.90 7.03 -9.19
C TYR A 55 -43.55 6.29 -9.11
N ARG A 56 -43.39 5.20 -9.87
CA ARG A 56 -42.15 4.41 -9.91
C ARG A 56 -40.95 5.22 -10.39
N VAL A 57 -41.14 6.00 -11.46
CA VAL A 57 -40.11 6.91 -11.99
C VAL A 57 -39.73 7.95 -10.94
N GLY A 58 -40.71 8.51 -10.22
CA GLY A 58 -40.44 9.42 -9.10
C GLY A 58 -39.56 8.79 -8.04
N LYS A 59 -39.91 7.59 -7.56
CA LYS A 59 -39.12 6.87 -6.56
C LYS A 59 -37.72 6.51 -7.06
N PHE A 60 -37.60 6.13 -8.32
CA PHE A 60 -36.31 5.83 -8.94
C PHE A 60 -35.40 7.06 -9.01
N LEU A 61 -35.93 8.23 -9.41
CA LEU A 61 -35.17 9.47 -9.46
C LEU A 61 -34.77 9.97 -8.06
N GLU A 62 -35.68 9.90 -7.08
CA GLU A 62 -35.37 10.21 -5.67
C GLU A 62 -34.23 9.33 -5.13
N ALA A 63 -34.27 8.02 -5.39
CA ALA A 63 -33.23 7.09 -4.97
C ALA A 63 -31.89 7.38 -5.66
N ARG A 64 -31.92 7.74 -6.95
CA ARG A 64 -30.73 8.11 -7.70
C ARG A 64 -30.10 9.40 -7.17
N GLU A 65 -30.90 10.43 -6.91
CA GLU A 65 -30.44 11.69 -6.34
C GLU A 65 -29.84 11.49 -4.94
N ALA A 66 -30.50 10.67 -4.09
CA ALA A 66 -29.96 10.31 -2.78
C ALA A 66 -28.61 9.57 -2.89
N GLN A 67 -28.47 8.68 -3.88
CA GLN A 67 -27.20 7.99 -4.12
C GLN A 67 -26.11 8.93 -4.62
N GLU A 68 -26.43 9.85 -5.53
CA GLU A 68 -25.48 10.86 -6.02
C GLU A 68 -25.04 11.79 -4.89
N LYS A 69 -25.96 12.23 -4.03
CA LYS A 69 -25.65 13.02 -2.84
C LYS A 69 -24.75 12.27 -1.86
N ALA A 70 -25.07 11.01 -1.54
CA ALA A 70 -24.24 10.19 -0.65
C ALA A 70 -22.83 9.97 -1.21
N ARG A 71 -22.70 9.81 -2.54
CA ARG A 71 -21.40 9.70 -3.21
C ARG A 71 -20.62 11.01 -3.14
N ALA A 72 -21.27 12.16 -3.32
CA ALA A 72 -20.65 13.46 -3.20
C ALA A 72 -20.12 13.69 -1.77
N GLU A 73 -20.94 13.43 -0.76
CA GLU A 73 -20.55 13.54 0.66
C GLU A 73 -19.37 12.61 1.00
N ALA A 74 -19.39 11.36 0.53
CA ALA A 74 -18.29 10.42 0.71
C ALA A 74 -17.00 10.88 0.01
N ALA A 75 -17.12 11.46 -1.19
CA ALA A 75 -15.97 11.99 -1.94
C ALA A 75 -15.34 13.20 -1.24
N GLU A 76 -16.16 14.10 -0.69
CA GLU A 76 -15.70 15.25 0.09
C GLU A 76 -14.98 14.81 1.37
N ALA A 77 -15.55 13.84 2.10
CA ALA A 77 -14.91 13.28 3.30
C ALA A 77 -13.56 12.64 2.98
N ALA A 78 -13.47 11.84 1.91
CA ALA A 78 -12.22 11.23 1.48
C ALA A 78 -11.17 12.26 1.01
N ALA A 79 -11.60 13.35 0.38
CA ALA A 79 -10.71 14.45 -0.02
C ALA A 79 -10.16 15.19 1.21
N ALA A 80 -11.01 15.46 2.21
CA ALA A 80 -10.60 16.08 3.47
C ALA A 80 -9.57 15.22 4.23
N GLU A 81 -9.80 13.91 4.32
CA GLU A 81 -8.87 12.96 4.96
C GLU A 81 -7.51 12.93 4.24
N ARG A 82 -7.51 12.92 2.90
CA ARG A 82 -6.27 12.98 2.11
C ARG A 82 -5.52 14.29 2.35
N ALA A 83 -6.23 15.42 2.39
CA ALA A 83 -5.62 16.72 2.66
C ALA A 83 -4.97 16.75 4.06
N GLN A 84 -5.65 16.21 5.08
CA GLN A 84 -5.10 16.10 6.44
C GLN A 84 -3.85 15.22 6.48
N ARG A 85 -3.86 14.07 5.81
CA ARG A 85 -2.68 13.18 5.73
C ARG A 85 -1.50 13.85 5.05
N LEU A 86 -1.74 14.60 3.97
CA LEU A 86 -0.68 15.33 3.27
C LEU A 86 -0.12 16.47 4.13
N ALA A 87 -0.97 17.17 4.88
CA ALA A 87 -0.52 18.20 5.83
C ALA A 87 0.36 17.58 6.93
N ALA A 88 -0.10 16.50 7.56
CA ALA A 88 0.67 15.79 8.59
C ALA A 88 2.01 15.24 8.07
N ALA A 89 2.05 14.71 6.83
CA ALA A 89 3.27 14.25 6.20
C ALA A 89 4.28 15.41 5.98
N ARG A 90 3.80 16.57 5.54
CA ARG A 90 4.65 17.76 5.36
C ARG A 90 5.22 18.26 6.68
N GLU A 91 4.42 18.26 7.74
CA GLU A 91 4.89 18.62 9.08
C GLU A 91 5.93 17.64 9.62
N ALA A 92 5.72 16.34 9.42
CA ALA A 92 6.68 15.31 9.81
C ALA A 92 8.02 15.45 9.06
N ASP A 93 7.98 15.71 7.75
CA ASP A 93 9.16 15.95 6.94
C ASP A 93 9.91 17.21 7.37
N ALA A 94 9.19 18.30 7.66
CA ALA A 94 9.79 19.53 8.18
C ALA A 94 10.47 19.29 9.54
N ALA A 95 9.81 18.55 10.44
CA ALA A 95 10.38 18.19 11.74
C ALA A 95 11.60 17.27 11.63
N LEU A 96 11.63 16.36 10.64
CA LEU A 96 12.79 15.51 10.38
C LEU A 96 13.97 16.32 9.86
N ARG A 97 13.74 17.22 8.89
CA ARG A 97 14.77 18.13 8.36
C ARG A 97 15.35 19.03 9.46
N GLY A 98 14.49 19.62 10.29
CA GLY A 98 14.92 20.43 11.43
C GLY A 98 15.82 19.65 12.40
N ARG A 99 15.48 18.38 12.70
CA ARG A 99 16.33 17.51 13.53
C ARG A 99 17.67 17.19 12.87
N MET A 100 17.68 16.87 11.58
CA MET A 100 18.93 16.62 10.83
C MET A 100 19.84 17.84 10.81
N GLU A 101 19.29 19.04 10.60
CA GLU A 101 20.06 20.28 10.63
C GLU A 101 20.66 20.55 12.01
N GLN A 102 19.92 20.30 13.09
CA GLN A 102 20.44 20.44 14.46
C GLN A 102 21.61 19.47 14.72
N VAL A 103 21.47 18.21 14.29
CA VAL A 103 22.54 17.20 14.40
C VAL A 103 23.77 17.63 13.59
N ASN A 104 23.57 18.10 12.35
CA ASN A 104 24.66 18.58 11.50
C ASN A 104 25.38 19.79 12.11
N ARG A 105 24.63 20.75 12.66
CA ARG A 105 25.20 21.90 13.38
C ARG A 105 25.99 21.46 14.61
N ALA A 106 25.43 20.58 15.44
CA ALA A 106 26.12 20.06 16.62
C ALA A 106 27.42 19.31 16.25
N ALA A 107 27.39 18.50 15.18
CA ALA A 107 28.57 17.81 14.67
C ALA A 107 29.62 18.80 14.14
N ALA A 108 29.21 19.86 13.43
CA ALA A 108 30.11 20.90 12.97
C ALA A 108 30.77 21.65 14.15
N SER A 109 30.01 22.02 15.18
CA SER A 109 30.55 22.63 16.40
C SER A 109 31.57 21.72 17.10
N LYS A 110 31.28 20.41 17.22
CA LYS A 110 32.24 19.45 17.80
C LYS A 110 33.52 19.33 16.98
N ARG A 111 33.45 19.41 15.65
CA ARG A 111 34.64 19.39 14.77
C ARG A 111 35.51 20.63 14.96
N LEU A 112 34.90 21.81 15.10
CA LEU A 112 35.63 23.04 15.39
C LEU A 112 36.33 22.96 16.76
N GLN A 113 35.62 22.52 17.81
CA GLN A 113 36.23 22.31 19.13
C GLN A 113 37.38 21.30 19.10
N ALA A 114 37.22 20.17 18.39
CA ALA A 114 38.28 19.20 18.24
C ALA A 114 39.50 19.75 17.48
N ALA A 115 39.29 20.62 16.50
CA ALA A 115 40.37 21.29 15.76
C ALA A 115 41.10 22.34 16.61
N GLU A 116 40.41 23.02 17.52
CA GLU A 116 41.02 23.94 18.49
C GLU A 116 41.83 23.18 19.57
N GLU A 117 41.38 21.98 19.97
CA GLU A 117 42.07 21.14 20.96
C GLU A 117 43.22 20.30 20.39
N GLU A 118 43.27 20.09 19.06
CA GLU A 118 44.31 19.34 18.34
C GLU A 118 45.75 19.76 18.70
N PRO A 119 46.15 21.06 18.69
CA PRO A 119 47.51 21.45 19.06
C PRO A 119 47.86 21.08 20.50
N TYR A 120 46.93 21.28 21.44
CA TYR A 120 47.12 20.91 22.85
C TYR A 120 47.24 19.38 23.03
N ARG A 121 46.44 18.60 22.29
CA ARG A 121 46.51 17.14 22.31
C ARG A 121 47.81 16.61 21.70
N ARG A 122 48.29 17.20 20.61
CA ARG A 122 49.58 16.86 20.01
C ARG A 122 50.73 17.13 20.97
N GLU A 123 50.78 18.31 21.57
CA GLU A 123 51.82 18.68 22.53
C GLU A 123 51.78 17.77 23.78
N ALA A 124 50.59 17.46 24.31
CA ALA A 124 50.45 16.52 25.42
C ALA A 124 50.92 15.10 25.05
N GLY A 125 50.63 14.64 23.82
CA GLY A 125 51.09 13.35 23.30
C GLY A 125 52.60 13.29 23.10
N GLU A 126 53.21 14.35 22.59
CA GLU A 126 54.67 14.48 22.45
C GLU A 126 55.36 14.47 23.82
N ARG A 127 54.83 15.21 24.81
CA ARG A 127 55.33 15.17 26.19
C ARG A 127 55.23 13.78 26.81
N LEU A 128 54.15 13.05 26.51
CA LEU A 128 53.96 11.69 27.00
C LEU A 128 54.93 10.70 26.35
N ARG A 129 55.16 10.83 25.03
CA ARG A 129 56.18 10.05 24.31
C ARG A 129 57.58 10.34 24.83
N ALA A 130 57.97 11.60 24.97
CA ALA A 130 59.26 11.99 25.53
C ALA A 130 59.46 11.41 26.95
N ARG A 131 58.40 11.36 27.76
CA ARG A 131 58.44 10.74 29.10
C ARG A 131 58.56 9.22 29.05
N GLN A 132 57.95 8.54 28.07
CA GLN A 132 58.10 7.10 27.87
C GLN A 132 59.50 6.73 27.36
N GLU A 133 60.06 7.54 26.47
CA GLU A 133 61.44 7.42 25.98
C GLU A 133 62.46 7.62 27.11
N ALA A 134 62.25 8.63 27.96
CA ALA A 134 63.10 8.87 29.14
C ALA A 134 63.01 7.75 30.21
N ASN A 135 61.87 7.05 30.29
CA ASN A 135 61.67 5.91 31.19
C ASN A 135 62.08 4.56 30.58
N GLY A 136 62.69 4.53 29.39
CA GLY A 136 63.22 3.32 28.78
C GLY A 136 62.18 2.30 28.29
N LEU A 137 60.91 2.70 28.14
CA LEU A 137 59.87 1.86 27.53
C LEU A 137 59.70 2.21 26.04
N ILE A 138 60.65 1.78 25.21
CA ILE A 138 60.41 1.58 23.78
C ILE A 138 60.46 0.08 23.53
N PRO A 139 59.33 -0.60 23.24
CA PRO A 139 59.40 -1.90 22.61
C PRO A 139 59.98 -1.66 21.23
N GLY A 140 61.18 -2.19 21.00
CA GLY A 140 61.82 -2.19 19.70
C GLY A 140 60.84 -2.65 18.62
N THR A 141 61.05 -2.11 17.43
CA THR A 141 60.54 -2.61 16.15
C THR A 141 60.89 -4.08 16.00
N GLY A 142 60.11 -4.93 16.64
CA GLY A 142 60.09 -6.36 16.45
C GLY A 142 59.51 -6.61 15.07
N THR A 143 60.41 -6.84 14.12
CA THR A 143 60.10 -7.48 12.86
C THR A 143 59.48 -8.84 13.19
N THR A 144 58.16 -8.87 13.36
CA THR A 144 57.39 -10.11 13.43
C THR A 144 57.45 -10.73 12.05
N LYS A 145 58.40 -11.64 11.89
CA LYS A 145 58.43 -12.65 10.84
C LYS A 145 57.14 -13.46 10.97
N ARG A 146 56.09 -12.96 10.33
CA ARG A 146 54.80 -13.64 10.21
C ARG A 146 55.02 -14.74 9.19
N GLU A 147 55.14 -15.96 9.69
CA GLU A 147 55.00 -17.16 8.86
C GLU A 147 53.72 -17.01 8.01
N PRO A 148 53.78 -17.25 6.70
CA PRO A 148 52.58 -17.33 5.89
C PRO A 148 51.87 -18.63 6.30
N GLY A 149 50.93 -18.52 7.23
CA GLY A 149 49.92 -19.55 7.42
C GLY A 149 49.28 -19.82 6.05
N PRO A 150 49.06 -21.09 5.69
CA PRO A 150 48.59 -21.45 4.37
C PRO A 150 47.34 -20.65 4.06
N ALA A 151 47.37 -20.02 2.88
CA ALA A 151 46.21 -19.41 2.28
C ALA A 151 45.07 -20.41 2.37
N ALA A 152 44.11 -20.16 3.26
CA ALA A 152 42.79 -20.73 3.13
C ALA A 152 42.24 -20.12 1.84
N GLU A 153 42.42 -20.89 0.77
CA GLU A 153 41.72 -20.74 -0.49
C GLU A 153 40.28 -20.32 -0.18
N PRO A 154 39.68 -19.36 -0.91
CA PRO A 154 38.24 -19.32 -0.94
C PRO A 154 37.82 -20.65 -1.53
N ALA A 155 37.38 -21.56 -0.66
CA ALA A 155 36.66 -22.74 -1.05
C ALA A 155 35.51 -22.24 -1.91
N ARG A 156 35.70 -22.30 -3.23
CA ARG A 156 34.63 -22.36 -4.19
C ARG A 156 34.01 -23.73 -3.98
N ALA A 157 33.32 -23.87 -2.85
CA ALA A 157 32.35 -24.91 -2.69
C ALA A 157 31.29 -24.58 -3.75
N ASN A 158 31.28 -25.40 -4.80
CA ASN A 158 30.14 -25.59 -5.69
C ASN A 158 28.97 -26.14 -4.85
N GLU A 159 28.52 -25.38 -3.86
CA GLU A 159 27.27 -25.62 -3.17
C GLU A 159 26.20 -25.09 -4.11
N GLN A 160 25.69 -25.99 -4.96
CA GLN A 160 24.40 -25.74 -5.57
C GLN A 160 23.45 -25.40 -4.42
N PRO A 161 22.73 -24.27 -4.47
CA PRO A 161 21.83 -23.91 -3.39
C PRO A 161 20.83 -25.06 -3.22
N THR A 162 20.79 -25.65 -2.03
CA THR A 162 19.85 -26.71 -1.69
C THR A 162 18.47 -26.07 -1.61
N LEU A 163 17.80 -25.96 -2.76
CA LEU A 163 16.50 -25.32 -2.85
C LEU A 163 15.47 -26.15 -2.09
N VAL A 164 14.77 -25.50 -1.15
CA VAL A 164 13.74 -26.12 -0.31
C VAL A 164 12.36 -25.67 -0.77
N THR A 165 11.43 -26.61 -0.94
CA THR A 165 10.01 -26.31 -1.15
C THR A 165 9.30 -26.18 0.19
N LEU A 166 8.48 -25.14 0.36
CA LEU A 166 7.67 -24.95 1.56
C LEU A 166 6.50 -25.93 1.57
N ASP A 167 6.22 -26.51 2.73
CA ASP A 167 5.01 -27.30 2.97
C ASP A 167 3.82 -26.36 3.18
N LEU A 168 3.22 -25.93 2.07
CA LEU A 168 2.10 -25.00 2.02
C LEU A 168 0.84 -25.70 1.51
N PRO A 169 -0.36 -25.32 1.98
CA PRO A 169 -1.60 -25.79 1.38
C PRO A 169 -1.62 -25.46 -0.12
N HIS A 170 -1.86 -26.49 -0.94
CA HIS A 170 -1.87 -26.35 -2.38
C HIS A 170 -3.22 -25.83 -2.87
N PHE A 171 -3.17 -24.79 -3.72
CA PHE A 171 -4.33 -24.18 -4.34
C PHE A 171 -4.07 -23.97 -5.83
N ASP A 172 -5.09 -24.21 -6.65
CA ASP A 172 -4.99 -24.02 -8.10
C ASP A 172 -4.90 -22.53 -8.47
N ALA A 173 -4.20 -22.24 -9.57
CA ALA A 173 -4.26 -20.91 -10.19
C ALA A 173 -5.70 -20.63 -10.69
N PRO A 174 -6.25 -19.40 -10.55
CA PRO A 174 -5.58 -18.16 -10.16
C PRO A 174 -5.70 -17.83 -8.65
N TYR A 175 -6.05 -18.82 -7.81
CA TYR A 175 -6.23 -18.59 -6.37
C TYR A 175 -4.90 -18.42 -5.64
N VAL A 176 -3.87 -19.21 -5.93
CA VAL A 176 -2.50 -18.90 -5.52
C VAL A 176 -1.60 -19.09 -6.73
N SER A 177 -0.69 -18.15 -6.99
CA SER A 177 0.21 -18.31 -8.14
C SER A 177 1.24 -19.42 -7.91
N GLU A 178 1.68 -20.07 -8.98
CA GLU A 178 2.75 -21.07 -8.93
C GLU A 178 4.05 -20.54 -8.31
N ARG A 179 4.24 -19.21 -8.31
CA ARG A 179 5.40 -18.53 -7.69
C ARG A 179 5.45 -18.77 -6.17
N ALA A 180 4.29 -18.96 -5.53
CA ALA A 180 4.21 -19.29 -4.12
C ALA A 180 4.87 -20.64 -3.79
N TYR A 181 4.79 -21.60 -4.72
CA TYR A 181 5.29 -22.97 -4.53
C TYR A 181 6.72 -23.17 -5.06
N ARG A 182 7.35 -22.10 -5.57
CA ARG A 182 8.75 -22.18 -6.02
C ARG A 182 9.68 -22.43 -4.85
N ALA A 183 10.60 -23.36 -5.08
CA ALA A 183 11.65 -23.65 -4.12
C ALA A 183 12.49 -22.40 -3.86
N PHE A 184 12.86 -22.18 -2.60
CA PHE A 184 13.67 -21.05 -2.18
C PHE A 184 14.99 -21.53 -1.59
N ASP A 185 15.99 -20.66 -1.63
CA ASP A 185 17.30 -20.93 -1.04
C ASP A 185 17.30 -20.51 0.44
N PRO A 186 17.39 -21.48 1.39
CA PRO A 186 17.38 -21.18 2.81
C PRO A 186 18.67 -20.54 3.31
N SER A 187 19.76 -20.57 2.52
CA SER A 187 21.03 -19.93 2.88
C SER A 187 20.98 -18.40 2.75
N LEU A 188 20.03 -17.87 1.98
CA LEU A 188 19.86 -16.44 1.78
C LEU A 188 19.10 -15.82 2.96
N PRO A 189 19.55 -14.65 3.48
CA PRO A 189 18.83 -13.96 4.54
C PRO A 189 17.43 -13.55 4.04
N PRO A 190 16.40 -13.49 4.91
CA PRO A 190 15.06 -13.04 4.53
C PRO A 190 15.12 -11.63 3.92
N VAL A 191 14.30 -11.38 2.90
CA VAL A 191 14.19 -10.04 2.30
C VAL A 191 13.61 -9.08 3.34
N ARG A 192 14.28 -7.95 3.56
CA ARG A 192 13.85 -6.94 4.51
C ARG A 192 13.10 -5.81 3.84
N LYS A 193 12.25 -5.12 4.59
CA LYS A 193 11.66 -3.86 4.17
C LYS A 193 12.76 -2.86 3.80
N GLY A 194 12.63 -2.27 2.62
CA GLY A 194 13.58 -1.31 2.05
C GLY A 194 14.62 -1.94 1.12
N ASP A 195 14.76 -3.27 1.10
CA ASP A 195 15.60 -3.97 0.14
C ASP A 195 15.09 -3.75 -1.28
N VAL A 196 15.99 -3.75 -2.25
CA VAL A 196 15.65 -3.51 -3.66
C VAL A 196 15.32 -4.84 -4.34
N CYS A 197 14.16 -4.92 -4.99
CA CYS A 197 13.80 -6.04 -5.86
C CYS A 197 14.78 -6.12 -7.03
N LYS A 198 15.45 -7.26 -7.21
CA LYS A 198 16.41 -7.46 -8.30
C LYS A 198 15.78 -7.36 -9.69
N ALA A 199 14.52 -7.78 -9.83
CA ALA A 199 13.84 -7.81 -11.12
C ALA A 199 13.37 -6.43 -11.58
N THR A 200 12.85 -5.60 -10.66
CA THR A 200 12.23 -4.32 -11.00
C THR A 200 13.02 -3.09 -10.57
N GLY A 201 14.02 -3.25 -9.69
CA GLY A 201 14.75 -2.13 -9.08
C GLY A 201 13.93 -1.33 -8.06
N ILE A 202 12.71 -1.77 -7.74
CA ILE A 202 11.80 -1.09 -6.80
C ILE A 202 12.05 -1.64 -5.39
N LYS A 203 11.97 -0.77 -4.38
CA LYS A 203 12.14 -1.17 -2.96
C LYS A 203 10.90 -1.90 -2.45
N TRP A 204 11.09 -2.92 -1.62
CA TRP A 204 10.02 -3.57 -0.88
C TRP A 204 9.53 -2.65 0.25
N GLU A 205 8.24 -2.32 0.29
CA GLU A 205 7.71 -1.37 1.27
C GLU A 205 7.02 -2.07 2.46
N ILE A 206 6.60 -3.32 2.30
CA ILE A 206 5.58 -3.94 3.15
C ILE A 206 6.17 -5.09 3.95
N GLY A 207 6.73 -4.76 5.11
CA GLY A 207 7.27 -5.75 6.05
C GLY A 207 8.42 -6.58 5.48
N ASP A 208 8.88 -7.53 6.29
CA ASP A 208 9.93 -8.47 5.92
C ASP A 208 9.31 -9.75 5.33
N ASP A 209 10.15 -10.64 4.80
CA ASP A 209 9.74 -12.00 4.44
C ASP A 209 9.16 -12.71 5.68
N LEU A 210 7.98 -13.31 5.53
CA LEU A 210 7.33 -14.06 6.61
C LEU A 210 7.88 -15.49 6.70
N PRO A 211 8.31 -15.96 7.88
CA PRO A 211 8.75 -17.33 8.08
C PRO A 211 7.66 -18.34 7.73
N GLY A 212 8.01 -19.35 6.93
CA GLY A 212 7.07 -20.40 6.50
C GLY A 212 6.11 -19.97 5.39
N TYR A 213 6.36 -18.83 4.73
CA TYR A 213 5.62 -18.36 3.55
C TYR A 213 6.58 -18.10 2.38
N PRO A 214 6.05 -17.99 1.15
CA PRO A 214 6.87 -17.73 -0.02
C PRO A 214 7.71 -16.45 0.15
N SER A 215 9.00 -16.51 -0.20
CA SER A 215 9.86 -15.32 -0.16
C SER A 215 9.46 -14.31 -1.24
N LYS A 216 9.61 -13.02 -0.94
CA LYS A 216 9.47 -11.93 -1.91
C LYS A 216 10.37 -12.09 -3.13
N ARG A 217 11.48 -12.82 -3.01
CA ARG A 217 12.39 -13.13 -4.14
C ARG A 217 11.71 -13.89 -5.28
N ASN A 218 10.62 -14.60 -5.00
CA ASN A 218 9.87 -15.33 -6.02
C ASN A 218 8.97 -14.43 -6.87
N TYR A 219 8.89 -13.14 -6.54
CA TYR A 219 7.96 -12.18 -7.11
C TYR A 219 8.69 -10.96 -7.69
N GLU A 220 8.13 -10.42 -8.76
CA GLU A 220 8.60 -9.16 -9.36
C GLU A 220 7.98 -7.95 -8.66
N TYR A 221 6.73 -8.10 -8.22
CA TYR A 221 5.91 -7.05 -7.63
C TYR A 221 5.41 -7.44 -6.24
N GLU A 222 5.48 -6.49 -5.31
CA GLU A 222 5.04 -6.67 -3.92
C GLU A 222 3.54 -6.95 -3.81
N LYS A 223 2.76 -6.45 -4.77
CA LYS A 223 1.33 -6.68 -4.83
C LYS A 223 0.99 -8.16 -5.07
N ASP A 224 1.78 -8.86 -5.87
CA ASP A 224 1.54 -10.28 -6.16
C ASP A 224 1.93 -11.15 -4.97
N TRP A 225 3.05 -10.82 -4.33
CA TRP A 225 3.46 -11.46 -3.07
C TRP A 225 2.37 -11.31 -2.00
N LEU A 226 1.84 -10.10 -1.82
CA LEU A 226 0.75 -9.85 -0.87
C LEU A 226 -0.53 -10.63 -1.17
N ARG A 227 -0.87 -10.78 -2.46
CA ARG A 227 -2.08 -11.52 -2.87
C ARG A 227 -1.97 -12.97 -2.44
N ASP A 228 -0.86 -13.62 -2.79
CA ASP A 228 -0.67 -15.05 -2.52
C ASP A 228 -0.48 -15.32 -1.03
N VAL A 229 0.40 -14.56 -0.36
CA VAL A 229 0.64 -14.69 1.08
C VAL A 229 -0.63 -14.37 1.88
N GLY A 230 -1.41 -13.36 1.48
CA GLY A 230 -2.68 -13.02 2.13
C GLY A 230 -3.73 -14.14 2.04
N ARG A 231 -3.75 -14.91 0.95
CA ARG A 231 -4.63 -16.07 0.78
C ARG A 231 -4.13 -17.27 1.60
N LEU A 232 -2.82 -17.54 1.59
CA LEU A 232 -2.21 -18.58 2.42
C LEU A 232 -2.40 -18.32 3.92
N LEU A 233 -2.25 -17.07 4.36
CA LEU A 233 -2.51 -16.63 5.73
C LEU A 233 -3.96 -16.92 6.14
N ARG A 234 -4.92 -16.64 5.25
CA ARG A 234 -6.34 -16.91 5.52
C ARG A 234 -6.64 -18.40 5.61
N ALA A 235 -5.98 -19.21 4.77
CA ALA A 235 -6.14 -20.66 4.78
C ALA A 235 -5.57 -21.28 6.06
N LYS A 236 -4.39 -20.83 6.50
CA LYS A 236 -3.71 -21.33 7.70
C LYS A 236 -4.38 -20.85 8.99
N HIS A 237 -4.91 -19.62 8.99
CA HIS A 237 -5.48 -18.99 10.17
C HIS A 237 -6.98 -18.68 9.97
N PRO A 238 -7.89 -19.49 10.54
CA PRO A 238 -9.33 -19.24 10.41
C PRO A 238 -9.75 -17.91 11.05
N THR A 239 -9.03 -17.48 12.09
CA THR A 239 -9.21 -16.19 12.77
C THR A 239 -7.89 -15.45 12.94
N ASN A 240 -7.95 -14.11 12.98
CA ASN A 240 -6.77 -13.24 13.18
C ASN A 240 -6.10 -13.44 14.56
N LEU A 241 -6.73 -14.15 15.49
CA LEU A 241 -6.20 -14.40 16.84
C LEU A 241 -5.04 -15.39 16.84
N THR A 242 -4.99 -16.26 15.83
CA THR A 242 -3.94 -17.29 15.69
C THR A 242 -2.71 -16.78 14.91
N MET A 243 -2.76 -15.54 14.41
CA MET A 243 -1.70 -14.92 13.63
C MET A 243 -0.70 -14.18 14.54
N THR A 244 0.58 -14.33 14.24
CA THR A 244 1.65 -13.48 14.79
C THR A 244 1.45 -12.00 14.42
N GLU A 245 2.20 -11.11 15.05
CA GLU A 245 2.08 -9.67 14.79
C GLU A 245 2.45 -9.32 13.33
N ASP A 246 3.51 -9.93 12.81
CA ASP A 246 3.97 -9.75 11.43
C ASP A 246 2.95 -10.30 10.42
N GLU A 247 2.39 -11.49 10.70
CA GLU A 247 1.31 -12.07 9.88
C GLU A 247 0.07 -11.17 9.88
N ARG A 248 -0.32 -10.59 11.03
CA ARG A 248 -1.42 -9.63 11.12
C ARG A 248 -1.13 -8.34 10.35
N TYR A 249 0.12 -7.86 10.36
CA TYR A 249 0.51 -6.68 9.60
C TYR A 249 0.39 -6.92 8.09
N VAL A 250 0.94 -8.03 7.60
CA VAL A 250 0.86 -8.41 6.18
C VAL A 250 -0.59 -8.66 5.77
N MET A 251 -1.37 -9.39 6.57
CA MET A 251 -2.79 -9.67 6.31
C MET A 251 -3.63 -8.38 6.21
N ARG A 252 -3.45 -7.43 7.13
CA ARG A 252 -4.14 -6.14 7.07
C ARG A 252 -3.77 -5.36 5.82
N THR A 253 -2.48 -5.38 5.46
CA THR A 253 -1.99 -4.66 4.28
C THR A 253 -2.51 -5.29 2.99
N ALA A 254 -2.54 -6.62 2.91
CA ALA A 254 -3.12 -7.35 1.78
C ALA A 254 -4.61 -7.00 1.59
N LYS A 255 -5.42 -7.03 2.68
CA LYS A 255 -6.83 -6.61 2.64
C LYS A 255 -7.04 -5.17 2.16
N SER A 256 -6.14 -4.27 2.54
CA SER A 256 -6.25 -2.85 2.17
C SER A 256 -5.80 -2.56 0.73
N ARG A 257 -4.83 -3.33 0.20
CA ARG A 257 -4.18 -3.03 -1.10
C ARG A 257 -4.64 -3.95 -2.24
N ILE A 258 -5.27 -5.08 -1.94
CA ILE A 258 -5.78 -6.03 -2.92
C ILE A 258 -7.32 -6.03 -2.85
N PRO A 259 -8.00 -5.39 -3.83
CA PRO A 259 -9.44 -5.54 -3.99
C PRO A 259 -9.80 -7.01 -4.18
N ASP A 260 -10.91 -7.46 -3.56
CA ASP A 260 -11.46 -8.81 -3.71
C ASP A 260 -10.44 -9.92 -3.40
N LEU A 261 -9.62 -9.72 -2.36
CA LEU A 261 -8.66 -10.72 -1.88
C LEU A 261 -9.35 -12.04 -1.44
N TYR A 262 -10.63 -11.95 -1.04
CA TYR A 262 -11.52 -13.04 -0.64
C TYR A 262 -12.85 -12.94 -1.34
#